data_AF-A0A2N9NV14-F1
#
_entry.id   AF-A0A2N9NV14-F1
#
_cell.length_a   1.000
_cell.length_b   1.000
_cell.length_c   1.000
_cell.angle_alpha   90.00
_cell.angle_beta   90.00
_cell.angle_gamma   90.00
#
_symmetry.space_group_name_H-M   'P 1'
#
loop_
_entity.id
_entity.type
_entity.pdbx_description
1 polymer ?
#
loop_
_entity_poly.entity_id
_entity_poly.type
_entity_poly.pdbx_seq_one_letter_code
_entity_poly.pdbx_strand_id
1 'polypeptide(L)' 'MGYLSKVQVIERAGGSRQFYLICPAQLAEALEMEKGEEIEWVVEDKHTLTLRRRSGRRREARPHER' A
#
# COMPACT_ATOMS: atom_id res chain seq x y z
N MET A 1 -7.22 -10.73 12.82
CA MET A 1 -8.03 -9.52 13.13
C MET A 1 -8.14 -8.71 11.85
N GLY A 2 -9.35 -8.50 11.33
CA GLY A 2 -9.57 -7.72 10.11
C GLY A 2 -10.08 -6.33 10.47
N TYR A 3 -9.55 -5.30 9.82
CA TYR A 3 -10.05 -3.94 9.96
C TYR A 3 -10.81 -3.57 8.69
N LEU A 4 -12.05 -3.10 8.84
CA LEU A 4 -12.86 -2.66 7.72
C LEU A 4 -12.60 -1.18 7.47
N SER A 5 -12.30 -0.83 6.22
CA SER A 5 -12.26 0.54 5.74
C SER A 5 -13.22 0.71 4.58
N LYS A 6 -13.79 1.91 4.44
CA LYS A 6 -14.64 2.25 3.32
C LYS A 6 -13.77 2.75 2.16
N VAL A 7 -14.01 2.22 0.97
CA VAL A 7 -13.43 2.76 -0.26
C VAL A 7 -14.05 4.13 -0.50
N GLN A 8 -13.21 5.14 -0.72
CA GLN A 8 -13.67 6.46 -1.13
C GLN A 8 -13.35 6.66 -2.59
N VAL A 9 -14.30 7.19 -3.35
CA VAL A 9 -14.11 7.52 -4.76
C VAL A 9 -14.20 9.03 -4.89
N ILE A 10 -13.11 9.64 -5.36
CA ILE A 10 -13.07 11.06 -5.69
C ILE A 10 -13.10 11.19 -7.20
N GLU A 11 -14.18 11.74 -7.71
CA GLU A 11 -14.32 12.11 -9.11
C GLU A 11 -13.85 13.56 -9.28
N ARG A 12 -12.87 13.79 -10.15
CA ARG A 12 -12.43 15.16 -10.47
C ARG A 12 -13.05 15.66 -11.76
N ALA A 13 -13.21 16.98 -11.83
CA ALA A 13 -13.56 17.67 -13.07
C ALA A 13 -12.51 17.31 -14.14
N GLY A 14 -12.94 16.58 -15.17
CA GLY A 14 -12.06 15.94 -16.16
C GLY A 14 -12.23 14.43 -16.29
N GLY A 15 -13.12 13.81 -15.51
CA GLY A 15 -13.49 12.39 -15.67
C GLY A 15 -12.52 11.39 -15.03
N SER A 16 -11.48 11.88 -14.33
CA SER A 16 -10.59 11.00 -13.57
C SER A 16 -11.26 10.56 -12.26
N ARG A 17 -11.27 9.25 -12.04
CA ARG A 17 -11.73 8.62 -10.79
C ARG A 17 -10.53 8.16 -10.00
N GLN A 18 -10.41 8.62 -8.77
CA GLN A 18 -9.40 8.12 -7.84
C GLN A 18 -10.07 7.36 -6.71
N PHE A 19 -9.62 6.12 -6.52
CA PHE A 19 -10.03 5.27 -5.43
C PHE A 19 -9.03 5.42 -4.29
N TYR A 20 -9.53 5.79 -3.13
CA TYR A 20 -8.76 5.94 -1.91
C TYR A 20 -9.11 4.81 -0.95
N LEU A 21 -8.07 4.11 -0.52
CA LEU A 21 -8.13 3.12 0.54
C LEU A 21 -7.40 3.71 1.74
N ILE A 22 -8.11 3.85 2.86
CA ILE A 22 -7.56 4.40 4.09
C ILE A 22 -7.03 3.25 4.93
N CYS A 23 -5.79 3.35 5.40
CA CYS A 23 -5.24 2.48 6.43
C CYS A 23 -5.73 2.96 7.80
N PRO A 24 -6.50 2.16 8.57
CA PRO A 24 -6.93 2.53 9.91
C PRO A 24 -5.73 2.70 10.86
N ALA A 25 -5.80 3.65 11.78
CA ALA A 25 -4.71 3.93 12.72
C ALA A 25 -4.29 2.68 13.52
N GLN A 26 -5.25 1.86 13.94
CA GLN A 26 -4.98 0.63 14.70
C GLN A 26 -4.22 -0.41 13.87
N LEU A 27 -4.48 -0.47 12.56
CA LEU A 27 -3.75 -1.36 11.65
C LEU A 27 -2.33 -0.82 11.45
N ALA A 28 -2.18 0.50 11.28
CA ALA A 28 -0.89 1.14 11.15
C ALA A 28 -0.02 0.96 12.40
N GLU A 29 -0.60 1.08 13.60
CA GLU A 29 0.07 0.84 14.88
C GLU A 29 0.43 -0.64 15.06
N ALA A 30 -0.49 -1.56 14.77
CA ALA A 30 -0.24 -3.00 14.89
C ALA A 30 0.82 -3.52 13.91
N LEU A 31 0.96 -2.85 12.77
CA LEU A 31 2.00 -3.12 11.79
C LEU A 31 3.26 -2.29 12.01
N GLU A 32 3.29 -1.38 12.99
CA GLU A 32 4.42 -0.46 13.20
C GLU A 32 4.82 0.25 11.88
N MET A 33 3.83 0.82 11.20
CA MET A 33 4.02 1.48 9.91
C MET A 33 4.66 2.86 10.08
N GLU A 34 5.65 3.15 9.26
CA GLU A 34 6.35 4.43 9.22
C GLU A 34 6.02 5.24 7.96
N LYS A 35 6.09 6.57 8.09
CA LYS A 35 5.89 7.48 6.97
C LYS A 35 6.94 7.22 5.89
N GLY A 36 6.48 6.92 4.68
CA GLY A 36 7.36 6.74 3.51
C GLY A 36 7.78 5.29 3.26
N GLU A 37 7.22 4.31 3.98
CA GLU A 37 7.40 2.91 3.63
C GLU A 37 6.75 2.55 2.29
N GLU A 38 7.39 1.63 1.57
CA GLU A 38 6.86 1.06 0.34
C GLU A 38 6.04 -0.19 0.64
N ILE A 39 4.80 -0.17 0.18
CA ILE A 39 3.87 -1.30 0.29
C ILE A 39 3.51 -1.74 -1.11
N GLU A 40 3.74 -3.02 -1.37
CA GLU A 40 3.33 -3.67 -2.60
C GLU A 40 1.89 -4.17 -2.46
N TRP A 41 1.10 -3.89 -3.49
CA TRP A 41 -0.29 -4.32 -3.59
C TRP A 41 -0.35 -5.47 -4.58
N VAL A 42 -0.70 -6.67 -4.12
CA VAL A 42 -0.84 -7.86 -4.96
C VAL A 42 -2.32 -8.20 -5.06
N VAL A 43 -2.84 -8.22 -6.29
CA VAL A 43 -4.22 -8.67 -6.56
C VAL A 43 -4.20 -10.18 -6.73
N GLU A 44 -4.80 -10.90 -5.79
CA GLU A 44 -4.92 -12.36 -5.88
C GLU A 44 -6.19 -12.74 -6.64
N ASP A 45 -7.31 -12.05 -6.36
CA ASP A 45 -8.56 -12.23 -7.07
C ASP A 45 -9.46 -10.97 -6.97
N LYS A 46 -10.73 -11.07 -7.38
CA LYS A 46 -11.69 -9.93 -7.38
C LYS A 46 -12.10 -9.47 -5.97
N HIS A 47 -11.93 -10.31 -4.96
CA HIS A 47 -12.31 -10.10 -3.57
C HIS A 47 -11.10 -10.03 -2.63
N THR A 48 -9.95 -10.56 -3.06
CA THR A 48 -8.74 -10.68 -2.25
C THR A 48 -7.60 -9.84 -2.81
N LEU A 49 -7.08 -8.97 -1.95
CA LEU A 49 -5.88 -8.20 -2.17
C LEU A 49 -4.91 -8.50 -1.00
N THR A 50 -3.64 -8.72 -1.32
CA THR A 50 -2.60 -8.93 -0.32
C THR A 50 -1.64 -7.75 -0.33
N LEU A 51 -1.49 -7.12 0.85
CA LEU A 51 -0.52 -6.06 1.08
C LEU A 51 0.79 -6.66 1.58
N ARG A 52 1.88 -6.44 0.85
CA ARG A 52 3.21 -6.90 1.24
C ARG A 52 4.09 -5.70 1.53
N ARG A 53 4.60 -5.62 2.75
CA ARG A 53 5.64 -4.64 3.08
C ARG A 53 6.94 -5.09 2.44
N ARG A 54 7.66 -4.18 1.80
CA ARG A 54 9.07 -4.43 1.47
C ARG A 54 9.88 -4.26 2.77
N SER A 55 9.88 -5.30 3.59
CA SER A 55 10.79 -5.38 4.73
C SER A 55 12.21 -5.48 4.19
N GLY A 56 12.90 -4.34 4.24
CA GLY A 56 14.26 -4.20 3.79
C GLY A 56 14.34 -3.25 2.61
N ARG A 57 15.04 -2.14 2.82
CA ARG A 57 15.98 -1.67 1.82
C ARG A 57 16.79 -2.87 1.35
N ARG A 58 16.37 -3.53 0.28
CA ARG A 58 17.35 -4.01 -0.67
C ARG A 58 17.91 -2.73 -1.27
N ARG A 59 18.94 -2.17 -0.61
CA ARG A 59 20.01 -1.53 -1.36
C ARG A 59 20.39 -2.58 -2.37
N GLU A 60 19.83 -2.49 -3.57
CA GLU A 60 20.42 -3.14 -4.72
C GLU A 60 21.82 -2.56 -4.75
N ALA A 61 22.77 -3.34 -4.22
CA ALA A 61 24.16 -3.15 -4.49
C ALA A 61 24.27 -3.22 -6.01
N ARG A 62 24.24 -2.06 -6.65
CA ARG A 62 24.70 -1.93 -8.02
C ARG A 62 26.13 -2.47 -7.98
N PRO A 63 26.45 -3.58 -8.66
CA PRO A 63 27.84 -3.88 -8.89
C PRO A 63 28.32 -2.71 -9.75
N HIS A 64 29.18 -1.87 -9.17
CA HIS A 64 29.95 -0.93 -9.96
C HIS A 64 30.92 -1.78 -10.79
N GLU A 65 30.49 -2.15 -11.99
CA GLU A 65 31.34 -2.83 -12.96
C GLU A 65 32.21 -1.74 -13.62
N ARG A 66 33.47 -1.76 -13.16
CA ARG A 66 34.75 -1.29 -13.73
C ARG A 66 34.76 -0.19 -14.80
#